data_AF-A0A7S0KMR6-F1
#
_entry.id   AF-A0A7S0KMR6-F1
#
_cell.length_a   1.000
_cell.length_b   1.000
_cell.length_c   1.000
_cell.angle_alpha   90.00
_cell.angle_beta   90.00
_cell.angle_gamma   90.00
#
_symmetry.space_group_name_H-M   'P 1'
#
loop_
_entity.id
_entity.type
_entity.pdbx_description
1 polymer ?
#
loop_
_entity_poly.entity_id
_entity_poly.type
_entity_poly.pdbx_seq_one_letter_code
_entity_poly.pdbx_strand_id
1 'polypeptide(L)'
;PSPLRATCGTHTEPSERLIDPSVQRKMVAILRSIVALFLVCALCLAATPGASALVESSHLPRAKVHKRVLGPPETVKKCVDVARRAKYERFSARLHDEPHRDPDGPTLAGGTPECISNYMDAQYYGAVSIGTPPQSFLVVFDTGSSNLWIPSAKCSFLQIPCDLHQKYRSGDSSTYKALGDPFAIQYGSGSLSGFLSQDTVTWAGLEIKDQVFAEATKEPGIAFLFSKFDGILGMGWDTISVNGVTPPFYNAVDQGLVAENVFSFWLNRDAGSTGDGEGGEIVLGGVDPDHFVGEHTWLNVTREGYWQIAMDDVKLGGVSVGQCGKKGCAAIVDTGTSLLAGPTEVVEALNKKIGAKSILGEECRVMIDQYGDELLRDLAEFSATDMCTSVGLCGPSLETEEKTTNQEDGSVGGSRASETRLGAGWRRGRDVIAVGSAKSSIDADAELKGLEGGAVCQACVYAVDYAKSLLTQNATESIILDEFKSVCDLIPSSGGEAAVDCDAVSKMPDVEFVLGGRPFKLTPDQYVLKVDAGQGGPAQCISGFMGLDVPPPAGPLWILGDVFIGPYHSVFDYDNARVGLADAA
;
A
#
# COMPACT_ATOMS: atom_id res chain seq x y z
N PRO A 1 -81.04 -11.88 -86.85
CA PRO A 1 -81.71 -10.57 -86.69
C PRO A 1 -81.54 -10.05 -85.26
N SER A 2 -80.57 -9.16 -85.05
CA SER A 2 -80.61 -8.16 -83.96
C SER A 2 -81.69 -7.11 -84.31
N PRO A 3 -82.22 -6.24 -83.40
CA PRO A 3 -81.57 -5.80 -82.14
C PRO A 3 -82.50 -5.40 -80.93
N LEU A 4 -81.84 -5.07 -79.80
CA LEU A 4 -82.15 -4.05 -78.76
C LEU A 4 -83.35 -4.21 -77.79
N ARG A 5 -83.10 -4.34 -76.47
CA ARG A 5 -82.93 -3.23 -75.48
C ARG A 5 -82.58 -3.76 -74.08
N ALA A 6 -81.77 -2.98 -73.36
CA ALA A 6 -81.19 -3.27 -72.05
C ALA A 6 -82.08 -2.87 -70.86
N THR A 7 -81.88 -3.51 -69.69
CA THR A 7 -81.59 -2.84 -68.41
C THR A 7 -81.07 -3.80 -67.31
N CYS A 8 -80.02 -3.33 -66.62
CA CYS A 8 -79.48 -3.59 -65.28
C CYS A 8 -79.50 -5.02 -64.67
N GLY A 9 -78.28 -5.54 -64.49
CA GLY A 9 -78.00 -6.78 -63.76
C GLY A 9 -78.01 -6.64 -62.25
N THR A 10 -78.46 -7.70 -61.60
CA THR A 10 -78.15 -8.05 -60.20
C THR A 10 -77.26 -9.28 -60.24
N HIS A 11 -76.02 -9.13 -59.76
CA HIS A 11 -75.05 -10.22 -59.71
C HIS A 11 -75.39 -11.18 -58.56
N THR A 12 -75.36 -12.45 -58.90
CA THR A 12 -75.55 -13.65 -58.07
C THR A 12 -74.58 -13.74 -56.89
N GLU A 13 -75.09 -14.05 -55.70
CA GLU A 13 -74.31 -14.56 -54.56
C GLU A 13 -73.62 -15.91 -54.90
N PRO A 14 -72.33 -16.10 -54.57
CA PRO A 14 -71.72 -17.43 -54.54
C PRO A 14 -71.76 -18.03 -53.12
N SER A 15 -72.09 -19.32 -53.07
CA SER A 15 -72.25 -20.14 -51.86
C SER A 15 -71.06 -20.06 -50.88
N GLU A 16 -71.35 -19.86 -49.59
CA GLU A 16 -70.41 -20.08 -48.49
C GLU A 16 -69.94 -21.55 -48.47
N ARG A 17 -68.67 -21.77 -48.81
CA ARG A 17 -68.00 -23.06 -48.59
C ARG A 17 -67.53 -23.09 -47.14
N LEU A 18 -68.29 -23.76 -46.28
CA LEU A 18 -67.91 -24.06 -44.89
C LEU A 18 -66.54 -24.77 -44.88
N ILE A 19 -65.54 -24.11 -44.28
CA ILE A 19 -64.20 -24.66 -44.08
C ILE A 19 -64.32 -25.86 -43.12
N ASP A 20 -63.79 -27.01 -43.52
CA ASP A 20 -63.79 -28.24 -42.73
C ASP A 20 -63.27 -27.97 -41.29
N PRO A 21 -64.04 -28.32 -40.24
CA PRO A 21 -63.64 -28.16 -38.84
C PRO A 21 -62.29 -28.80 -38.50
N SER A 22 -61.88 -29.84 -39.23
CA SER A 22 -60.58 -30.48 -39.06
C SER A 22 -59.41 -29.59 -39.53
N VAL A 23 -59.64 -28.80 -40.57
CA VAL A 23 -58.67 -27.84 -41.12
C VAL A 23 -58.58 -26.60 -40.22
N GLN A 24 -59.70 -26.12 -39.70
CA GLN A 24 -59.69 -25.03 -38.71
C GLN A 24 -58.93 -25.41 -37.43
N ARG A 25 -59.13 -26.62 -36.90
CA ARG A 25 -58.37 -27.08 -35.71
C ARG A 25 -56.87 -27.19 -35.98
N LYS A 26 -56.48 -27.66 -37.18
CA LYS A 26 -55.07 -27.70 -37.57
C LYS A 26 -54.46 -26.30 -37.73
N MET A 27 -55.19 -25.35 -38.32
CA MET A 27 -54.73 -23.96 -38.43
C MET A 27 -54.58 -23.29 -37.06
N VAL A 28 -55.52 -23.51 -36.12
CA VAL A 28 -55.43 -22.97 -34.76
C VAL A 28 -54.26 -23.60 -34.00
N ALA A 29 -53.99 -24.90 -34.18
CA ALA A 29 -52.83 -25.56 -33.60
C ALA A 29 -51.51 -25.01 -34.14
N ILE A 30 -51.41 -24.80 -35.47
CA ILE A 30 -50.24 -24.20 -36.12
C ILE A 30 -50.04 -22.76 -35.63
N LEU A 31 -51.10 -21.96 -35.54
CA LEU A 31 -51.02 -20.59 -35.01
C LEU A 31 -50.52 -20.57 -33.56
N ARG A 32 -51.01 -21.49 -32.71
CA ARG A 32 -50.54 -21.62 -31.32
C ARG A 32 -49.07 -22.03 -31.25
N SER A 33 -48.62 -22.95 -32.10
CA SER A 33 -47.20 -23.33 -32.17
C SER A 33 -46.31 -22.19 -32.66
N ILE A 34 -46.78 -21.39 -33.64
CA ILE A 34 -46.05 -20.22 -34.13
C ILE A 34 -45.99 -19.14 -33.04
N VAL A 35 -47.09 -18.84 -32.35
CA VAL A 35 -47.11 -17.89 -31.24
C VAL A 35 -46.23 -18.35 -30.08
N ALA A 36 -46.23 -19.65 -29.75
CA ALA A 36 -45.32 -20.22 -28.76
C ALA A 36 -43.85 -20.09 -29.20
N LEU A 37 -43.54 -20.32 -30.48
CA LEU A 37 -42.19 -20.16 -31.03
C LEU A 37 -41.74 -18.69 -30.99
N PHE A 38 -42.63 -17.75 -31.31
CA PHE A 38 -42.35 -16.31 -31.18
C PHE A 38 -42.16 -15.88 -29.72
N LEU A 39 -42.95 -16.42 -28.79
CA LEU A 39 -42.78 -16.17 -27.35
C LEU A 39 -41.46 -16.73 -26.82
N VAL A 40 -41.09 -17.96 -27.22
CA VAL A 40 -39.78 -18.55 -26.86
C VAL A 40 -38.65 -17.77 -27.49
N CYS A 41 -38.77 -17.33 -28.74
CA CYS A 41 -37.74 -16.53 -29.40
C CYS A 41 -37.62 -15.12 -28.78
N ALA A 42 -38.73 -14.52 -28.35
CA ALA A 42 -38.74 -13.25 -27.62
C ALA A 42 -38.13 -13.39 -26.21
N LEU A 43 -38.40 -14.50 -25.51
CA LEU A 43 -37.77 -14.83 -24.23
C LEU A 43 -36.28 -15.14 -24.39
N CYS A 44 -35.86 -15.78 -25.49
CA CYS A 44 -34.44 -16.01 -25.78
C CYS A 44 -33.70 -14.73 -26.21
N LEU A 45 -34.36 -13.79 -26.89
CA LEU A 45 -33.80 -12.48 -27.22
C LEU A 45 -33.69 -11.58 -25.97
N ALA A 46 -34.65 -11.68 -25.04
CA ALA A 46 -34.57 -11.05 -23.72
C ALA A 46 -33.55 -11.73 -22.78
N ALA A 47 -33.11 -12.94 -23.10
CA ALA A 47 -32.06 -13.67 -22.40
C ALA A 47 -30.68 -13.53 -23.05
N THR A 48 -30.43 -12.43 -23.78
CA THR A 48 -29.07 -12.03 -24.12
C THR A 48 -28.49 -11.23 -22.95
N PRO A 49 -27.39 -11.66 -22.30
CA PRO A 49 -26.90 -11.00 -21.09
C PRO A 49 -26.40 -9.55 -21.31
N GLY A 50 -26.26 -9.09 -22.55
CA GLY A 50 -25.55 -7.83 -22.85
C GLY A 50 -26.39 -6.57 -23.00
N ALA A 51 -27.69 -6.66 -23.29
CA ALA A 51 -28.48 -5.45 -23.65
C ALA A 51 -29.24 -4.83 -22.46
N SER A 52 -29.61 -5.61 -21.44
CA SER A 52 -30.26 -5.09 -20.22
C SER A 52 -29.25 -4.50 -19.23
N ALA A 53 -28.03 -5.05 -19.15
CA ALA A 53 -27.01 -4.58 -18.20
C ALA A 53 -26.52 -3.14 -18.48
N LEU A 54 -26.43 -2.75 -19.76
CA LEU A 54 -25.96 -1.41 -20.15
C LEU A 54 -26.93 -0.29 -19.74
N VAL A 55 -28.23 -0.57 -19.68
CA VAL A 55 -29.23 0.43 -19.25
C VAL A 55 -29.28 0.53 -17.72
N GLU A 56 -29.05 -0.58 -17.00
CA GLU A 56 -29.03 -0.63 -15.54
C GLU A 56 -27.77 0.07 -14.95
N SER A 57 -26.60 -0.10 -15.58
CA SER A 57 -25.34 0.46 -15.05
C SER A 57 -25.26 2.00 -15.09
N SER A 58 -25.87 2.64 -16.10
CA SER A 58 -25.84 4.11 -16.25
C SER A 58 -26.55 4.91 -15.15
N HIS A 59 -27.40 4.24 -14.35
CA HIS A 59 -28.15 4.83 -13.25
C HIS A 59 -27.51 4.60 -11.88
N LEU A 60 -26.43 3.81 -11.81
CA LEU A 60 -25.72 3.55 -10.57
C LEU A 60 -25.01 4.83 -10.09
N PRO A 61 -25.05 5.13 -8.78
CA PRO A 61 -24.20 6.17 -8.19
C PRO A 61 -22.71 5.88 -8.43
N ARG A 62 -21.99 6.87 -8.93
CA ARG A 62 -20.57 6.75 -9.30
C ARG A 62 -19.74 7.89 -8.74
N ALA A 63 -18.54 7.57 -8.28
CA ALA A 63 -17.54 8.56 -7.89
C ALA A 63 -16.26 8.35 -8.70
N LYS A 64 -15.80 9.42 -9.36
CA LYS A 64 -14.49 9.40 -10.01
C LYS A 64 -13.39 9.34 -8.96
N VAL A 65 -12.39 8.54 -9.27
CA VAL A 65 -11.18 8.40 -8.47
C VAL A 65 -10.03 9.01 -9.24
N HIS A 66 -9.27 9.84 -8.57
CA HIS A 66 -8.08 10.49 -9.10
C HIS A 66 -6.84 9.72 -8.66
N LYS A 67 -5.93 9.46 -9.60
CA LYS A 67 -4.62 8.93 -9.29
C LYS A 67 -3.67 10.07 -8.95
N ARG A 68 -2.94 9.94 -7.83
CA ARG A 68 -1.90 10.90 -7.43
C ARG A 68 -0.82 10.96 -8.51
N VAL A 69 -0.68 12.11 -9.16
CA VAL A 69 0.49 12.43 -9.99
C VAL A 69 1.63 12.83 -9.04
N LEU A 70 2.77 12.15 -9.15
CA LEU A 70 3.99 12.50 -8.43
C LEU A 70 4.36 13.96 -8.73
N GLY A 71 4.76 14.72 -7.70
CA GLY A 71 4.96 16.18 -7.80
C GLY A 71 6.01 16.59 -8.85
N PRO A 72 6.14 17.91 -9.15
CA PRO A 72 7.03 18.39 -10.20
C PRO A 72 8.46 17.86 -10.01
N PRO A 73 9.10 17.36 -11.08
CA PRO A 73 10.45 16.78 -11.06
C PRO A 73 11.50 17.64 -10.33
N GLU A 74 11.39 18.96 -10.49
CA GLU A 74 12.29 19.93 -9.89
C GLU A 74 12.18 19.96 -8.36
N THR A 75 10.99 19.72 -7.82
CA THR A 75 10.78 19.63 -6.36
C THR A 75 11.38 18.34 -5.82
N VAL A 76 11.15 17.20 -6.48
CA VAL A 76 11.68 15.89 -6.06
C VAL A 76 13.21 15.89 -6.11
N LYS A 77 13.80 16.33 -7.22
CA LYS A 77 15.25 16.42 -7.38
C LYS A 77 15.90 17.36 -6.38
N LYS A 78 15.37 18.57 -6.19
CA LYS A 78 15.89 19.54 -5.23
C LYS A 78 15.84 19.01 -3.80
N CYS A 79 14.77 18.30 -3.44
CA CYS A 79 14.62 17.63 -2.16
C CYS A 79 15.72 16.58 -1.96
N VAL A 80 15.83 15.64 -2.90
CA VAL A 80 16.79 14.54 -2.87
C VAL A 80 18.24 15.05 -2.79
N ASP A 81 18.59 16.06 -3.59
CA ASP A 81 19.94 16.62 -3.62
C ASP A 81 20.30 17.34 -2.31
N VAL A 82 19.35 18.08 -1.72
CA VAL A 82 19.55 18.77 -0.43
C VAL A 82 19.70 17.78 0.72
N ALA A 83 18.85 16.75 0.80
CA ALA A 83 18.93 15.74 1.85
C ALA A 83 20.22 14.90 1.76
N ARG A 84 20.65 14.52 0.54
CA ARG A 84 21.91 13.79 0.31
C ARG A 84 23.12 14.61 0.72
N ARG A 85 23.16 15.89 0.30
CA ARG A 85 24.24 16.81 0.65
C ARG A 85 24.35 17.04 2.17
N ALA A 86 23.23 17.27 2.84
CA ALA A 86 23.21 17.45 4.29
C ALA A 86 23.68 16.20 5.06
N LYS A 87 23.31 14.99 4.61
CA LYS A 87 23.78 13.73 5.21
C LYS A 87 25.31 13.57 5.05
N TYR A 88 25.84 13.83 3.85
CA TYR A 88 27.28 13.76 3.58
C TYR A 88 28.07 14.81 4.38
N GLU A 89 27.65 16.07 4.35
CA GLU A 89 28.31 17.16 5.08
C GLU A 89 28.32 16.92 6.60
N ARG A 90 27.30 16.28 7.16
CA ARG A 90 27.30 15.84 8.57
C ARG A 90 28.23 14.67 8.85
N PHE A 91 28.41 13.76 7.91
CA PHE A 91 29.39 12.66 8.04
C PHE A 91 30.81 13.21 7.97
N SER A 92 31.11 14.04 6.96
CA SER A 92 32.39 14.71 6.80
C SER A 92 32.72 15.63 7.99
N ALA A 93 31.80 16.50 8.43
CA ALA A 93 32.05 17.37 9.59
C ALA A 93 32.34 16.59 10.89
N ARG A 94 31.68 15.44 11.10
CA ARG A 94 31.97 14.57 12.26
C ARG A 94 33.33 13.88 12.16
N LEU A 95 33.75 13.48 10.96
CA LEU A 95 35.06 12.89 10.72
C LEU A 95 36.20 13.89 10.96
N HIS A 96 36.02 15.13 10.51
CA HIS A 96 37.03 16.18 10.55
C HIS A 96 37.02 17.00 11.87
N ASP A 97 36.15 16.67 12.84
CA ASP A 97 35.92 17.42 14.08
C ASP A 97 35.62 18.92 13.85
N GLU A 98 34.98 19.23 12.71
CA GLU A 98 34.63 20.59 12.31
C GLU A 98 33.24 20.94 12.85
N PRO A 99 33.03 22.15 13.39
CA PRO A 99 31.70 22.59 13.81
C PRO A 99 30.78 22.63 12.60
N HIS A 100 29.85 21.68 12.50
CA HIS A 100 28.84 21.66 11.45
C HIS A 100 27.98 22.92 11.55
N ARG A 101 28.23 23.87 10.65
CA ARG A 101 27.44 25.09 10.53
C ARG A 101 26.41 24.82 9.45
N ASP A 102 25.21 24.43 9.87
CA ASP A 102 24.06 24.33 8.98
C ASP A 102 23.90 25.68 8.26
N PRO A 103 24.17 25.78 6.94
CA PRO A 103 24.01 27.04 6.23
C PRO A 103 22.55 27.50 6.28
N ASP A 104 21.62 26.58 6.55
CA ASP A 104 20.19 26.78 6.73
C ASP A 104 19.73 26.24 8.09
N GLY A 105 20.35 26.70 9.19
CA GLY A 105 19.76 26.53 10.54
C GLY A 105 18.26 26.95 10.55
N PRO A 106 17.43 26.42 11.48
CA PRO A 106 15.97 26.35 11.32
C PRO A 106 15.36 27.73 11.22
N THR A 107 15.25 28.22 9.99
CA THR A 107 14.40 29.34 9.64
C THR A 107 13.01 28.76 9.47
N LEU A 108 12.20 28.90 10.52
CA LEU A 108 10.74 28.70 10.49
C LEU A 108 10.05 29.80 9.63
N ALA A 109 10.58 30.08 8.45
CA ALA A 109 10.11 31.08 7.52
C ALA A 109 10.50 30.67 6.08
N GLY A 110 9.94 29.55 5.64
CA GLY A 110 10.19 28.98 4.32
C GLY A 110 10.26 27.48 4.42
N GLY A 111 9.11 26.80 4.34
CA GLY A 111 8.98 25.37 4.60
C GLY A 111 10.06 24.54 3.91
N THR A 112 10.80 23.76 4.71
CA THR A 112 11.67 22.70 4.22
C THR A 112 10.81 21.69 3.48
N PRO A 113 10.99 21.47 2.17
CA PRO A 113 10.26 20.42 1.47
C PRO A 113 10.86 19.08 1.91
N GLU A 114 10.11 18.35 2.73
CA GLU A 114 10.49 17.01 3.15
C GLU A 114 10.44 16.07 1.94
N CYS A 115 11.54 15.38 1.72
CA CYS A 115 11.78 14.56 0.54
C CYS A 115 10.90 13.32 0.61
N ILE A 116 10.23 13.01 -0.50
CA ILE A 116 9.19 11.98 -0.64
C ILE A 116 9.66 10.64 -0.10
N SER A 117 9.33 10.35 1.16
CA SER A 117 9.53 9.07 1.84
C SER A 117 8.22 8.32 2.08
N ASN A 118 7.08 8.87 1.65
CA ASN A 118 5.78 8.22 1.79
C ASN A 118 4.90 8.40 0.54
N TYR A 119 5.29 7.71 -0.54
CA TYR A 119 4.45 7.49 -1.73
C TYR A 119 3.42 6.36 -1.52
N MET A 120 3.46 5.69 -0.37
CA MET A 120 3.27 4.23 -0.30
C MET A 120 1.91 3.79 0.20
N ASP A 121 1.23 4.67 0.93
CA ASP A 121 0.02 4.27 1.62
C ASP A 121 -1.22 4.44 0.73
N ALA A 122 -1.43 5.50 -0.05
CA ALA A 122 -2.59 5.54 -0.97
C ALA A 122 -2.36 6.41 -2.21
N GLN A 123 -2.67 5.87 -3.39
CA GLN A 123 -2.51 6.57 -4.67
C GLN A 123 -3.83 7.11 -5.23
N TYR A 124 -4.97 6.66 -4.69
CA TYR A 124 -6.28 6.93 -5.25
C TYR A 124 -7.18 7.64 -4.25
N TYR A 125 -7.80 8.73 -4.67
CA TYR A 125 -8.70 9.53 -3.85
C TYR A 125 -9.82 10.13 -4.70
N GLY A 126 -10.97 10.41 -4.10
CA GLY A 126 -12.07 11.09 -4.80
C GLY A 126 -12.81 12.04 -3.89
N ALA A 127 -13.82 12.71 -4.45
CA ALA A 127 -14.52 13.77 -3.74
C ALA A 127 -15.71 13.24 -2.93
N VAL A 128 -15.85 13.75 -1.72
CA VAL A 128 -17.06 13.69 -0.90
C VAL A 128 -17.39 15.10 -0.42
N SER A 129 -18.64 15.37 -0.09
CA SER A 129 -19.02 16.64 0.52
C SER A 129 -19.77 16.42 1.83
N ILE A 130 -19.56 17.29 2.80
CA ILE A 130 -20.21 17.22 4.11
C ILE A 130 -20.90 18.55 4.42
N GLY A 131 -22.14 18.49 4.89
CA GLY A 131 -22.90 19.64 5.36
C GLY A 131 -23.89 20.24 4.37
N THR A 132 -24.63 21.25 4.83
CA THR A 132 -25.59 22.00 4.01
C THR A 132 -25.45 23.51 4.26
N PRO A 133 -24.90 24.29 3.29
CA PRO A 133 -24.46 23.86 1.97
C PRO A 133 -23.25 22.90 2.01
N PRO A 134 -23.07 22.04 0.98
CA PRO A 134 -22.00 21.05 0.96
C PRO A 134 -20.59 21.67 0.96
N GLN A 135 -19.71 21.16 1.82
CA GLN A 135 -18.27 21.47 1.87
C GLN A 135 -17.50 20.26 1.31
N SER A 136 -16.70 20.44 0.26
CA SER A 136 -16.05 19.33 -0.44
C SER A 136 -14.65 19.00 0.08
N PHE A 137 -14.35 17.70 0.14
CA PHE A 137 -13.10 17.13 0.61
C PHE A 137 -12.66 16.02 -0.35
N LEU A 138 -11.35 15.91 -0.55
CA LEU A 138 -10.74 14.76 -1.22
C LEU A 138 -10.45 13.69 -0.18
N VAL A 139 -10.91 12.46 -0.39
CA VAL A 139 -10.72 11.36 0.56
C VAL A 139 -10.20 10.12 -0.13
N VAL A 140 -9.40 9.35 0.60
CA VAL A 140 -9.12 7.95 0.25
C VAL A 140 -10.35 7.12 0.57
N PHE A 141 -10.78 6.30 -0.37
CA PHE A 141 -11.83 5.32 -0.16
C PHE A 141 -11.18 4.02 0.27
N ASP A 142 -11.27 3.71 1.56
CA ASP A 142 -10.36 2.77 2.23
C ASP A 142 -11.12 1.53 2.74
N THR A 143 -10.96 0.38 2.09
CA THR A 143 -11.56 -0.89 2.53
C THR A 143 -10.84 -1.52 3.73
N GLY A 144 -9.66 -1.02 4.12
CA GLY A 144 -8.89 -1.41 5.30
C GLY A 144 -9.31 -0.71 6.61
N SER A 145 -10.14 0.34 6.54
CA SER A 145 -10.69 1.05 7.71
C SER A 145 -12.21 1.30 7.60
N SER A 146 -12.84 1.80 8.65
CA SER A 146 -14.33 1.89 8.72
C SER A 146 -14.90 3.21 9.19
N ASN A 147 -14.05 4.16 9.59
CA ASN A 147 -14.47 5.48 10.00
C ASN A 147 -14.31 6.48 8.85
N LEU A 148 -15.26 7.41 8.71
CA LEU A 148 -15.05 8.66 7.99
C LEU A 148 -14.43 9.68 8.94
N TRP A 149 -13.35 10.33 8.51
CA TRP A 149 -12.78 11.47 9.23
C TRP A 149 -12.29 12.54 8.27
N ILE A 150 -12.42 13.81 8.69
CA ILE A 150 -12.02 15.00 7.92
C ILE A 150 -11.35 16.02 8.87
N PRO A 151 -10.33 16.78 8.44
CA PRO A 151 -9.73 17.85 9.21
C PRO A 151 -10.75 18.89 9.67
N SER A 152 -10.68 19.29 10.93
CA SER A 152 -11.60 20.27 11.52
C SER A 152 -11.05 21.69 11.40
N ALA A 153 -11.94 22.66 11.19
CA ALA A 153 -11.63 24.08 11.39
C ALA A 153 -11.21 24.42 12.83
N LYS A 154 -11.45 23.50 13.78
CA LYS A 154 -11.07 23.62 15.19
C LYS A 154 -9.64 23.10 15.46
N CYS A 155 -8.88 22.66 14.45
CA CYS A 155 -7.45 22.37 14.61
C CYS A 155 -6.72 23.60 15.16
N SER A 156 -5.74 23.36 16.04
CA SER A 156 -4.83 24.43 16.49
C SER A 156 -4.00 24.95 15.33
N PHE A 157 -3.71 26.25 15.28
CA PHE A 157 -2.80 26.88 14.32
C PHE A 157 -1.36 26.31 14.36
N LEU A 158 -1.02 25.53 15.39
CA LEU A 158 0.26 24.82 15.50
C LEU A 158 0.23 23.45 14.79
N GLN A 159 -0.89 23.04 14.20
CA GLN A 159 -1.04 21.81 13.42
C GLN A 159 -0.89 22.12 11.93
N ILE A 160 0.36 22.17 11.47
CA ILE A 160 0.73 22.42 10.07
C ILE A 160 -0.04 21.51 9.07
N PRO A 161 -0.29 20.20 9.32
CA PRO A 161 -1.08 19.38 8.40
C PRO A 161 -2.50 19.92 8.17
N CYS A 162 -3.22 20.31 9.22
CA CYS A 162 -4.57 20.85 9.10
C CYS A 162 -4.63 22.17 8.30
N ASP A 163 -3.55 22.96 8.26
CA ASP A 163 -3.52 24.24 7.53
C ASP A 163 -3.26 24.08 6.03
N LEU A 164 -2.76 22.92 5.61
CA LEU A 164 -2.51 22.58 4.20
C LEU A 164 -3.70 21.89 3.52
N HIS A 165 -4.68 21.44 4.31
CA HIS A 165 -5.85 20.69 3.83
C HIS A 165 -7.16 21.48 3.96
N GLN A 166 -8.18 21.05 3.23
CA GLN A 166 -9.53 21.56 3.42
C GLN A 166 -10.04 21.17 4.80
N LYS A 167 -10.73 22.12 5.46
CA LYS A 167 -11.20 21.96 6.83
C LYS A 167 -12.71 22.06 6.90
N TYR A 168 -13.33 21.12 7.58
CA TYR A 168 -14.75 21.12 7.87
C TYR A 168 -15.12 22.22 8.89
N ARG A 169 -16.07 23.06 8.52
CA ARG A 169 -16.61 24.16 9.31
C ARG A 169 -18.03 23.84 9.74
N SER A 170 -18.18 23.29 10.93
CA SER A 170 -19.48 22.92 11.47
C SER A 170 -20.47 24.10 11.56
N GLY A 171 -19.96 25.33 11.80
CA GLY A 171 -20.79 26.54 11.89
C GLY A 171 -21.40 27.00 10.56
N ASP A 172 -20.87 26.51 9.43
CA ASP A 172 -21.35 26.85 8.08
C ASP A 172 -22.37 25.82 7.56
N SER A 173 -22.65 24.74 8.32
CA SER A 173 -23.62 23.71 7.96
C SER A 173 -24.91 23.81 8.78
N SER A 174 -26.04 23.86 8.08
CA SER A 174 -27.39 23.90 8.68
C SER A 174 -27.90 22.54 9.14
N THR A 175 -27.30 21.45 8.66
CA THR A 175 -27.65 20.05 8.98
C THR A 175 -26.73 19.43 10.04
N TYR A 176 -25.71 20.17 10.46
CA TYR A 176 -24.78 19.77 11.52
C TYR A 176 -25.46 19.53 12.86
N LYS A 177 -25.07 18.44 13.53
CA LYS A 177 -25.40 18.11 14.91
C LYS A 177 -24.11 17.82 15.69
N ALA A 178 -23.92 18.54 16.79
CA ALA A 178 -22.79 18.32 17.68
C ALA A 178 -22.98 17.05 18.50
N LEU A 179 -22.02 16.13 18.46
CA LEU A 179 -21.95 14.97 19.36
C LEU A 179 -20.87 15.19 20.42
N GLY A 180 -19.63 15.44 19.98
CA GLY A 180 -18.51 15.85 20.84
C GLY A 180 -17.78 14.73 21.56
N ASP A 181 -18.18 13.47 21.39
CA ASP A 181 -17.48 12.31 21.94
C ASP A 181 -16.03 12.25 21.42
N PRO A 182 -15.03 11.98 22.28
CA PRO A 182 -13.64 11.92 21.85
C PRO A 182 -13.40 10.77 20.88
N PHE A 183 -12.51 11.02 19.92
CA PHE A 183 -12.14 10.06 18.88
C PHE A 183 -10.63 10.03 18.70
N ALA A 184 -10.05 8.84 18.54
CA ALA A 184 -8.66 8.66 18.16
C ALA A 184 -8.48 7.35 17.39
N ILE A 185 -7.66 7.37 16.34
CA ILE A 185 -7.35 6.21 15.52
C ILE A 185 -5.86 6.20 15.19
N GLN A 186 -5.27 5.01 15.21
CA GLN A 186 -3.87 4.76 14.89
C GLN A 186 -3.81 3.94 13.59
N TYR A 187 -3.17 4.49 12.57
CA TYR A 187 -2.78 3.80 11.33
C TYR A 187 -1.34 3.31 11.45
N GLY A 188 -0.88 2.55 10.44
CA GLY A 188 0.50 2.05 10.40
C GLY A 188 1.55 3.16 10.45
N SER A 189 1.40 4.18 9.60
CA SER A 189 2.38 5.27 9.41
C SER A 189 1.98 6.59 10.10
N GLY A 190 0.82 6.67 10.74
CA GLY A 190 0.29 7.91 11.30
C GLY A 190 -0.85 7.68 12.29
N SER A 191 -1.25 8.74 12.98
CA SER A 191 -2.42 8.71 13.84
C SER A 191 -3.15 10.04 13.80
N LEU A 192 -4.40 10.03 14.24
CA LEU A 192 -5.16 11.25 14.44
C LEU A 192 -6.03 11.17 15.67
N SER A 193 -6.38 12.36 16.19
CA SER A 193 -7.36 12.50 17.28
C SER A 193 -8.23 13.73 17.09
N GLY A 194 -9.42 13.65 17.66
CA GLY A 194 -10.49 14.61 17.43
C GLY A 194 -11.72 14.27 18.24
N PHE A 195 -12.88 14.54 17.66
CA PHE A 195 -14.17 14.25 18.27
C PHE A 195 -15.22 13.92 17.19
N LEU A 196 -16.30 13.26 17.59
CA LEU A 196 -17.38 12.91 16.70
C LEU A 196 -18.33 14.08 16.45
N SER A 197 -18.81 14.15 15.21
CA SER A 197 -19.82 15.07 14.72
C SER A 197 -20.79 14.32 13.82
N GLN A 198 -21.99 14.86 13.63
CA GLN A 198 -22.99 14.29 12.73
C GLN A 198 -23.42 15.34 11.72
N ASP A 199 -23.48 14.95 10.45
CA ASP A 199 -23.96 15.83 9.38
C ASP A 199 -24.47 15.00 8.18
N THR A 200 -24.93 15.66 7.13
CA THR A 200 -25.28 15.04 5.84
C THR A 200 -24.03 14.91 4.99
N VAL A 201 -23.79 13.71 4.45
CA VAL A 201 -22.68 13.42 3.54
C VAL A 201 -23.22 13.22 2.13
N THR A 202 -22.72 13.99 1.18
CA THR A 202 -22.96 13.77 -0.25
C THR A 202 -21.81 12.99 -0.86
N TRP A 203 -22.09 11.83 -1.43
CA TRP A 203 -21.08 10.95 -2.03
C TRP A 203 -21.65 10.23 -3.25
N ALA A 204 -20.96 10.29 -4.39
CA ALA A 204 -21.41 9.70 -5.66
C ALA A 204 -22.81 10.15 -6.11
N GLY A 205 -23.23 11.35 -5.72
CA GLY A 205 -24.60 11.87 -5.95
C GLY A 205 -25.65 11.42 -4.94
N LEU A 206 -25.30 10.53 -4.01
CA LEU A 206 -26.16 10.13 -2.89
C LEU A 206 -26.10 11.17 -1.78
N GLU A 207 -27.23 11.40 -1.10
CA GLU A 207 -27.34 12.24 0.09
C GLU A 207 -27.59 11.36 1.33
N ILE A 208 -26.52 11.03 2.04
CA ILE A 208 -26.53 10.16 3.22
C ILE A 208 -26.76 11.04 4.45
N LYS A 209 -27.94 10.92 5.05
CA LYS A 209 -28.33 11.74 6.21
C LYS A 209 -27.80 11.16 7.50
N ASP A 210 -27.65 12.03 8.50
CA ASP A 210 -27.32 11.65 9.87
C ASP A 210 -26.03 10.81 9.98
N GLN A 211 -25.07 11.01 9.07
CA GLN A 211 -23.78 10.33 9.11
C GLN A 211 -22.92 10.89 10.24
N VAL A 212 -22.50 10.00 11.14
CA VAL A 212 -21.52 10.32 12.17
C VAL A 212 -20.11 10.17 11.62
N PHE A 213 -19.25 11.16 11.83
CA PHE A 213 -17.86 11.15 11.38
C PHE A 213 -16.96 11.85 12.39
N ALA A 214 -15.64 11.65 12.29
CA ALA A 214 -14.69 12.31 13.17
C ALA A 214 -14.18 13.63 12.55
N GLU A 215 -14.27 14.70 13.32
CA GLU A 215 -13.56 15.96 13.08
C GLU A 215 -12.15 15.84 13.66
N ALA A 216 -11.14 15.68 12.81
CA ALA A 216 -9.74 15.58 13.24
C ALA A 216 -9.23 16.95 13.71
N THR A 217 -8.66 17.00 14.93
CA THR A 217 -8.08 18.24 15.51
C THR A 217 -6.57 18.19 15.66
N LYS A 218 -6.01 16.97 15.58
CA LYS A 218 -4.59 16.68 15.63
C LYS A 218 -4.31 15.52 14.69
N GLU A 219 -3.32 15.69 13.82
CA GLU A 219 -2.88 14.70 12.84
C GLU A 219 -1.36 14.55 12.94
N PRO A 220 -0.85 14.00 14.05
CA PRO A 220 0.58 13.77 14.21
C PRO A 220 1.03 12.69 13.21
N GLY A 221 1.80 13.09 12.21
CA GLY A 221 2.43 12.17 11.27
C GLY A 221 2.86 12.85 9.98
N ILE A 222 4.05 12.50 9.50
CA ILE A 222 4.57 12.98 8.20
C ILE A 222 3.71 12.49 7.03
N ALA A 223 3.00 11.37 7.19
CA ALA A 223 2.08 10.81 6.20
C ALA A 223 0.99 11.82 5.78
N PHE A 224 0.50 12.65 6.71
CA PHE A 224 -0.59 13.60 6.48
C PHE A 224 -0.09 15.02 6.14
N LEU A 225 1.21 15.31 6.20
CA LEU A 225 1.75 16.63 5.80
C LEU A 225 1.81 16.80 4.27
N PHE A 226 1.97 15.69 3.54
CA PHE A 226 2.20 15.69 2.09
C PHE A 226 1.14 14.90 1.31
N SER A 227 0.04 14.54 1.96
CA SER A 227 -1.13 13.96 1.31
C SER A 227 -1.74 14.94 0.32
N LYS A 228 -2.30 14.40 -0.78
CA LYS A 228 -3.13 15.16 -1.73
C LYS A 228 -4.62 15.02 -1.44
N PHE A 229 -4.95 14.20 -0.45
CA PHE A 229 -6.28 14.00 0.09
C PHE A 229 -6.37 14.71 1.45
N ASP A 230 -7.57 15.16 1.79
CA ASP A 230 -7.90 15.81 3.05
C ASP A 230 -8.20 14.79 4.16
N GLY A 231 -8.82 13.65 3.84
CA GLY A 231 -9.19 12.65 4.85
C GLY A 231 -9.38 11.23 4.30
N ILE A 232 -10.03 10.37 5.08
CA ILE A 232 -10.32 8.97 4.71
C ILE A 232 -11.80 8.68 4.92
N LEU A 233 -12.40 7.98 3.96
CA LEU A 233 -13.72 7.37 4.06
C LEU A 233 -13.55 5.85 4.14
N GLY A 234 -13.72 5.30 5.34
CA GLY A 234 -13.65 3.86 5.57
C GLY A 234 -14.82 3.10 4.95
N MET A 235 -14.51 2.00 4.28
CA MET A 235 -15.41 1.09 3.56
C MET A 235 -15.28 -0.38 4.04
N GLY A 236 -14.56 -0.61 5.14
CA GLY A 236 -14.49 -1.87 5.87
C GLY A 236 -15.74 -2.16 6.70
N TRP A 237 -15.68 -3.19 7.54
CA TRP A 237 -16.80 -3.60 8.38
C TRP A 237 -16.97 -2.73 9.62
N ASP A 238 -18.22 -2.42 10.00
CA ASP A 238 -18.53 -1.64 11.20
C ASP A 238 -17.92 -2.22 12.51
N THR A 239 -17.66 -3.53 12.56
CA THR A 239 -17.00 -4.22 13.68
C THR A 239 -15.62 -3.71 14.04
N ILE A 240 -14.89 -3.06 13.12
CA ILE A 240 -13.58 -2.41 13.39
C ILE A 240 -13.69 -0.89 13.48
N SER A 241 -14.90 -0.33 13.40
CA SER A 241 -15.14 1.10 13.55
C SER A 241 -14.86 1.54 14.97
N VAL A 242 -14.00 2.56 15.11
CA VAL A 242 -13.76 3.22 16.39
C VAL A 242 -15.09 3.83 16.87
N ASN A 243 -15.40 3.62 18.15
CA ASN A 243 -16.65 4.00 18.81
C ASN A 243 -17.92 3.35 18.21
N GLY A 244 -17.79 2.31 17.37
CA GLY A 244 -18.95 1.63 16.77
C GLY A 244 -19.76 2.52 15.83
N VAL A 245 -19.10 3.50 15.19
CA VAL A 245 -19.73 4.43 14.25
C VAL A 245 -20.09 3.69 12.96
N THR A 246 -21.34 3.79 12.52
CA THR A 246 -21.80 3.20 11.26
C THR A 246 -21.07 3.83 10.05
N PRO A 247 -20.42 3.03 9.17
CA PRO A 247 -19.75 3.54 7.97
C PRO A 247 -20.73 4.20 6.97
N PRO A 248 -20.25 5.12 6.11
CA PRO A 248 -21.12 5.80 5.13
C PRO A 248 -21.88 4.88 4.18
N PHE A 249 -21.24 3.84 3.67
CA PHE A 249 -21.93 2.88 2.78
C PHE A 249 -23.07 2.14 3.50
N TYR A 250 -22.90 1.84 4.79
CA TYR A 250 -23.91 1.14 5.58
C TYR A 250 -25.13 2.04 5.81
N ASN A 251 -24.90 3.31 6.13
CA ASN A 251 -25.99 4.29 6.20
C ASN A 251 -26.69 4.48 4.84
N ALA A 252 -25.97 4.41 3.73
CA ALA A 252 -26.58 4.46 2.39
C ALA A 252 -27.48 3.24 2.12
N VAL A 253 -27.04 2.04 2.51
CA VAL A 253 -27.82 0.80 2.46
C VAL A 253 -29.07 0.90 3.35
N ASP A 254 -28.91 1.29 4.61
CA ASP A 254 -30.00 1.40 5.58
C ASP A 254 -31.05 2.46 5.17
N GLN A 255 -30.62 3.49 4.46
CA GLN A 255 -31.49 4.54 3.91
C GLN A 255 -32.10 4.17 2.55
N GLY A 256 -31.78 2.99 1.99
CA GLY A 256 -32.29 2.52 0.71
C GLY A 256 -31.82 3.35 -0.49
N LEU A 257 -30.61 3.91 -0.41
CA LEU A 257 -30.05 4.81 -1.44
C LEU A 257 -29.33 4.06 -2.57
N VAL A 258 -29.06 2.77 -2.40
CA VAL A 258 -28.37 1.92 -3.38
C VAL A 258 -29.29 0.78 -3.85
N ALA A 259 -29.13 0.35 -5.10
CA ALA A 259 -29.95 -0.71 -5.68
C ALA A 259 -29.59 -2.10 -5.15
N GLU A 260 -28.30 -2.36 -4.98
CA GLU A 260 -27.75 -3.57 -4.39
C GLU A 260 -26.80 -3.20 -3.23
N ASN A 261 -26.60 -4.09 -2.26
CA ASN A 261 -25.69 -3.83 -1.14
C ASN A 261 -24.25 -4.22 -1.50
N VAL A 262 -23.78 -3.74 -2.65
CA VAL A 262 -22.44 -3.99 -3.17
C VAL A 262 -21.79 -2.68 -3.59
N PHE A 263 -20.47 -2.64 -3.61
CA PHE A 263 -19.70 -1.58 -4.27
C PHE A 263 -18.53 -2.17 -5.03
N SER A 264 -18.07 -1.49 -6.07
CA SER A 264 -16.96 -1.98 -6.89
C SER A 264 -15.95 -0.90 -7.24
N PHE A 265 -14.71 -1.35 -7.47
CA PHE A 265 -13.57 -0.52 -7.82
C PHE A 265 -12.99 -0.93 -9.17
N TRP A 266 -12.77 0.07 -10.02
CA TRP A 266 -11.90 0.01 -11.18
C TRP A 266 -10.84 1.08 -11.05
N LEU A 267 -9.56 0.69 -10.99
CA LEU A 267 -8.44 1.61 -10.83
C LEU A 267 -7.62 1.66 -12.11
N ASN A 268 -7.69 2.78 -12.82
CA ASN A 268 -6.99 2.96 -14.08
C ASN A 268 -5.49 3.22 -13.84
N ARG A 269 -4.67 2.23 -14.19
CA ARG A 269 -3.23 2.32 -14.02
C ARG A 269 -2.56 3.25 -15.04
N ASP A 270 -3.15 3.43 -16.22
CA ASP A 270 -2.58 4.16 -17.36
C ASP A 270 -2.87 5.67 -17.30
N ALA A 271 -3.66 6.13 -16.33
CA ALA A 271 -4.05 7.53 -16.15
C ALA A 271 -2.88 8.52 -15.98
N GLY A 272 -1.66 8.03 -15.70
CA GLY A 272 -0.46 8.84 -15.52
C GLY A 272 0.19 9.36 -16.82
N SER A 273 -0.17 8.84 -18.00
CA SER A 273 0.57 9.14 -19.24
C SER A 273 0.12 10.40 -19.98
N THR A 274 -1.04 10.98 -19.67
CA THR A 274 -1.62 12.08 -20.47
C THR A 274 -2.19 13.25 -19.68
N GLY A 275 -2.12 13.26 -18.35
CA GLY A 275 -2.57 14.39 -17.53
C GLY A 275 -4.10 14.63 -17.49
N ASP A 276 -4.86 13.98 -18.37
CA ASP A 276 -6.31 14.14 -18.53
C ASP A 276 -7.09 12.79 -18.46
N GLY A 277 -6.43 11.67 -18.14
CA GLY A 277 -7.06 10.35 -18.02
C GLY A 277 -7.76 10.14 -16.67
N GLU A 278 -8.93 9.50 -16.66
CA GLU A 278 -9.65 9.14 -15.44
C GLU A 278 -8.79 8.18 -14.60
N GLY A 279 -8.53 8.51 -13.32
CA GLY A 279 -7.72 7.67 -12.43
C GLY A 279 -8.40 6.37 -12.03
N GLY A 280 -9.73 6.30 -12.15
CA GLY A 280 -10.53 5.14 -11.80
C GLY A 280 -11.96 5.56 -11.48
N GLU A 281 -12.78 4.59 -11.12
CA GLU A 281 -14.18 4.77 -10.74
C GLU A 281 -14.54 3.84 -9.58
N ILE A 282 -15.37 4.37 -8.67
CA ILE A 282 -16.12 3.57 -7.70
C ILE A 282 -17.58 3.61 -8.09
N VAL A 283 -18.21 2.44 -8.10
CA VAL A 283 -19.64 2.27 -8.30
C VAL A 283 -20.26 1.82 -6.99
N LEU A 284 -21.30 2.52 -6.55
CA LEU A 284 -22.09 2.13 -5.38
C LEU A 284 -23.39 1.50 -5.85
N GLY A 285 -23.74 0.37 -5.26
CA GLY A 285 -24.99 -0.30 -5.55
C GLY A 285 -25.02 -1.17 -6.80
N GLY A 286 -23.85 -1.56 -7.32
CA GLY A 286 -23.74 -2.44 -8.48
C GLY A 286 -22.32 -2.51 -9.03
N VAL A 287 -22.21 -2.91 -10.30
CA VAL A 287 -20.95 -3.05 -11.04
C VAL A 287 -21.09 -2.41 -12.43
N ASP A 288 -19.98 -1.89 -12.97
CA ASP A 288 -19.94 -1.46 -14.37
C ASP A 288 -19.35 -2.56 -15.27
N PRO A 289 -20.14 -3.15 -16.19
CA PRO A 289 -19.65 -4.17 -17.12
C PRO A 289 -18.55 -3.69 -18.08
N ASP A 290 -18.40 -2.38 -18.28
CA ASP A 290 -17.35 -1.82 -19.14
C ASP A 290 -15.97 -1.81 -18.44
N HIS A 291 -15.90 -2.08 -17.14
CA HIS A 291 -14.68 -2.05 -16.33
C HIS A 291 -14.04 -3.41 -16.05
N PHE A 292 -14.60 -4.51 -16.55
CA PHE A 292 -14.04 -5.84 -16.36
C PHE A 292 -14.26 -6.78 -17.54
N VAL A 293 -13.43 -7.82 -17.64
CA VAL A 293 -13.51 -8.85 -18.66
C VAL A 293 -13.79 -10.21 -18.01
N GLY A 294 -14.79 -10.91 -18.54
CA GLY A 294 -15.19 -12.23 -18.05
C GLY A 294 -16.01 -12.17 -16.77
N GLU A 295 -15.89 -13.19 -15.93
CA GLU A 295 -16.69 -13.36 -14.71
C GLU A 295 -15.84 -13.16 -13.45
N HIS A 296 -16.45 -12.63 -12.39
CA HIS A 296 -15.80 -12.52 -11.08
C HIS A 296 -15.63 -13.87 -10.41
N THR A 297 -14.45 -14.08 -9.83
CA THR A 297 -14.16 -15.18 -8.92
C THR A 297 -14.57 -14.73 -7.52
N TRP A 298 -15.61 -15.38 -6.98
CA TRP A 298 -16.17 -15.02 -5.67
C TRP A 298 -15.49 -15.77 -4.54
N LEU A 299 -15.06 -15.03 -3.52
CA LEU A 299 -14.31 -15.53 -2.36
C LEU A 299 -15.01 -15.05 -1.09
N ASN A 300 -15.41 -15.98 -0.23
CA ASN A 300 -16.09 -15.63 1.02
C ASN A 300 -15.14 -14.92 1.98
N VAL A 301 -15.67 -13.95 2.71
CA VAL A 301 -14.97 -13.29 3.80
C VAL A 301 -14.76 -14.28 4.94
N THR A 302 -13.52 -14.43 5.38
CA THR A 302 -13.14 -15.39 6.44
C THR A 302 -13.26 -14.80 7.84
N ARG A 303 -13.22 -13.47 7.95
CA ARG A 303 -13.34 -12.74 9.21
C ARG A 303 -13.93 -11.35 8.99
N GLU A 304 -15.19 -11.18 9.39
CA GLU A 304 -15.87 -9.88 9.43
C GLU A 304 -15.08 -8.91 10.33
N GLY A 305 -14.77 -7.75 9.77
CA GLY A 305 -13.79 -6.80 10.27
C GLY A 305 -13.02 -6.21 9.10
N TYR A 306 -12.38 -7.08 8.34
CA TYR A 306 -11.70 -6.71 7.10
C TYR A 306 -12.36 -7.42 5.92
N TRP A 307 -12.11 -6.93 4.71
CA TRP A 307 -12.41 -7.69 3.48
C TRP A 307 -11.36 -8.79 3.29
N GLN A 308 -11.29 -9.68 4.28
CA GLN A 308 -10.33 -10.76 4.39
C GLN A 308 -10.84 -12.00 3.68
N ILE A 309 -10.05 -12.52 2.76
CA ILE A 309 -10.32 -13.70 1.96
C ILE A 309 -9.27 -14.79 2.21
N ALA A 310 -9.64 -16.03 1.94
CA ALA A 310 -8.69 -17.15 1.93
C ALA A 310 -7.79 -17.08 0.69
N MET A 311 -6.49 -17.34 0.90
CA MET A 311 -5.49 -17.42 -0.15
C MET A 311 -4.78 -18.77 -0.10
N ASP A 312 -4.66 -19.41 -1.26
CA ASP A 312 -4.15 -20.76 -1.37
C ASP A 312 -2.61 -20.78 -1.41
N ASP A 313 -2.02 -19.90 -2.21
CA ASP A 313 -0.58 -19.88 -2.47
C ASP A 313 -0.13 -18.54 -3.06
N VAL A 314 1.18 -18.27 -2.97
CA VAL A 314 1.85 -17.20 -3.72
C VAL A 314 2.96 -17.85 -4.53
N LYS A 315 3.04 -17.55 -5.82
CA LYS A 315 4.03 -18.13 -6.72
C LYS A 315 4.87 -17.04 -7.37
N LEU A 316 6.13 -17.36 -7.64
CA LEU A 316 7.05 -16.53 -8.38
C LEU A 316 7.63 -17.34 -9.54
N GLY A 317 7.39 -16.89 -10.77
CA GLY A 317 7.76 -17.63 -11.97
C GLY A 317 7.14 -19.03 -12.03
N GLY A 318 5.89 -19.16 -11.52
CA GLY A 318 5.16 -20.43 -11.44
C GLY A 318 5.56 -21.35 -10.28
N VAL A 319 6.55 -20.98 -9.46
CA VAL A 319 7.01 -21.78 -8.31
C VAL A 319 6.47 -21.19 -7.01
N SER A 320 5.82 -22.03 -6.19
CA SER A 320 5.32 -21.63 -4.85
C SER A 320 6.44 -21.08 -3.98
N VAL A 321 6.15 -20.00 -3.25
CA VAL A 321 7.06 -19.42 -2.25
C VAL A 321 6.95 -20.11 -0.89
N GLY A 322 6.07 -21.11 -0.75
CA GLY A 322 6.00 -22.02 0.41
C GLY A 322 5.40 -21.42 1.69
N GLN A 323 4.91 -20.18 1.64
CA GLN A 323 4.43 -19.44 2.82
C GLN A 323 3.07 -19.92 3.36
N CYS A 324 2.11 -20.17 2.47
CA CYS A 324 0.73 -20.47 2.86
C CYS A 324 0.54 -21.93 3.32
N GLY A 325 1.57 -22.77 3.14
CA GLY A 325 1.57 -24.18 3.56
C GLY A 325 0.36 -24.94 3.00
N LYS A 326 -0.10 -25.97 3.72
CA LYS A 326 -1.29 -26.76 3.33
C LYS A 326 -2.62 -26.16 3.79
N LYS A 327 -2.58 -25.17 4.69
CA LYS A 327 -3.78 -24.59 5.30
C LYS A 327 -4.27 -23.34 4.56
N GLY A 328 -3.50 -22.85 3.60
CA GLY A 328 -3.69 -21.52 3.05
C GLY A 328 -3.23 -20.44 4.03
N CYS A 329 -3.24 -19.21 3.54
CA CYS A 329 -2.98 -17.98 4.26
C CYS A 329 -4.20 -17.05 4.10
N ALA A 330 -4.20 -15.92 4.79
CA ALA A 330 -5.23 -14.90 4.63
C ALA A 330 -4.70 -13.77 3.74
N ALA A 331 -5.60 -13.12 3.00
CA ALA A 331 -5.32 -11.87 2.31
C ALA A 331 -6.44 -10.86 2.61
N ILE A 332 -6.12 -9.58 2.69
CA ILE A 332 -7.10 -8.48 2.79
C ILE A 332 -7.04 -7.71 1.47
N VAL A 333 -8.19 -7.48 0.84
CA VAL A 333 -8.28 -6.61 -0.34
C VAL A 333 -8.51 -5.18 0.13
N ASP A 334 -7.49 -4.34 -0.04
CA ASP A 334 -7.39 -3.05 0.66
C ASP A 334 -7.09 -1.90 -0.33
N THR A 335 -8.09 -1.08 -0.61
CA THR A 335 -7.98 0.12 -1.47
C THR A 335 -7.31 1.29 -0.76
N GLY A 336 -7.10 1.20 0.55
CA GLY A 336 -6.38 2.18 1.36
C GLY A 336 -4.88 1.94 1.44
N THR A 337 -4.36 0.89 0.78
CA THR A 337 -2.93 0.65 0.58
C THR A 337 -2.56 0.57 -0.90
N SER A 338 -1.42 1.15 -1.31
CA SER A 338 -0.94 0.94 -2.68
C SER A 338 -0.13 -0.34 -2.85
N LEU A 339 0.70 -0.70 -1.86
CA LEU A 339 1.62 -1.84 -1.97
C LEU A 339 0.97 -3.19 -1.65
N LEU A 340 1.67 -4.25 -2.09
CA LEU A 340 1.46 -5.62 -1.64
C LEU A 340 2.24 -5.83 -0.34
N ALA A 341 1.54 -5.89 0.79
CA ALA A 341 2.18 -6.18 2.07
C ALA A 341 2.09 -7.67 2.39
N GLY A 342 3.18 -8.28 2.84
CA GLY A 342 3.20 -9.69 3.24
C GLY A 342 4.31 -9.96 4.25
N PRO A 343 4.41 -11.18 4.82
CA PRO A 343 5.43 -11.49 5.81
C PRO A 343 6.84 -11.19 5.31
N THR A 344 7.62 -10.56 6.18
CA THR A 344 8.90 -9.94 5.84
C THR A 344 9.85 -10.94 5.18
N GLU A 345 9.97 -12.14 5.74
CA GLU A 345 10.85 -13.19 5.20
C GLU A 345 10.51 -13.55 3.74
N VAL A 346 9.23 -13.55 3.38
CA VAL A 346 8.78 -13.90 2.02
C VAL A 346 8.98 -12.74 1.08
N VAL A 347 8.67 -11.52 1.53
CA VAL A 347 8.89 -10.31 0.74
C VAL A 347 10.38 -10.10 0.48
N GLU A 348 11.26 -10.33 1.45
CA GLU A 348 12.70 -10.30 1.26
C GLU A 348 13.17 -11.33 0.22
N ALA A 349 12.62 -12.55 0.27
CA ALA A 349 12.92 -13.59 -0.72
C ALA A 349 12.42 -13.25 -2.14
N LEU A 350 11.24 -12.62 -2.25
CA LEU A 350 10.69 -12.10 -3.50
C LEU A 350 11.56 -10.97 -4.04
N ASN A 351 11.82 -9.95 -3.21
CA ASN A 351 12.66 -8.79 -3.52
C ASN A 351 14.04 -9.23 -4.02
N LYS A 352 14.68 -10.19 -3.34
CA LYS A 352 15.96 -10.75 -3.78
C LYS A 352 15.91 -11.38 -5.18
N LYS A 353 14.82 -12.07 -5.52
CA LYS A 353 14.67 -12.74 -6.83
C LYS A 353 14.33 -11.80 -7.97
N ILE A 354 13.67 -10.67 -7.70
CA ILE A 354 13.43 -9.62 -8.70
C ILE A 354 14.60 -8.63 -8.79
N GLY A 355 15.68 -8.84 -8.02
CA GLY A 355 16.85 -7.96 -8.02
C GLY A 355 16.63 -6.64 -7.27
N ALA A 356 15.62 -6.59 -6.40
CA ALA A 356 15.36 -5.44 -5.56
C ALA A 356 16.41 -5.33 -4.44
N LYS A 357 16.76 -4.09 -4.12
CA LYS A 357 17.71 -3.72 -3.08
C LYS A 357 17.03 -2.78 -2.10
N SER A 358 17.47 -2.80 -0.84
CA SER A 358 16.98 -1.87 0.19
C SER A 358 17.11 -0.43 -0.31
N ILE A 359 16.10 0.41 -0.10
CA ILE A 359 16.21 1.85 -0.43
C ILE A 359 17.39 2.49 0.31
N LEU A 360 17.66 2.08 1.56
CA LEU A 360 18.85 2.54 2.29
C LEU A 360 20.15 2.06 1.62
N GLY A 361 20.14 0.86 1.05
CA GLY A 361 21.24 0.33 0.23
C GLY A 361 21.44 1.13 -1.06
N GLU A 362 20.37 1.53 -1.74
CA GLU A 362 20.46 2.39 -2.92
C GLU A 362 20.88 3.83 -2.57
N GLU A 363 20.39 4.39 -1.47
CA GLU A 363 20.91 5.67 -0.95
C GLU A 363 22.42 5.57 -0.68
N CYS A 364 22.88 4.48 -0.06
CA CYS A 364 24.29 4.20 0.16
C CYS A 364 25.09 4.16 -1.17
N ARG A 365 24.58 3.46 -2.19
CA ARG A 365 25.23 3.35 -3.51
C ARG A 365 25.34 4.71 -4.20
N VAL A 366 24.25 5.47 -4.24
CA VAL A 366 24.23 6.80 -4.85
C VAL A 366 25.17 7.77 -4.13
N MET A 367 25.28 7.66 -2.81
CA MET A 367 26.24 8.45 -2.03
C MET A 367 27.68 8.10 -2.40
N ILE A 368 28.00 6.82 -2.62
CA ILE A 368 29.34 6.40 -3.08
C ILE A 368 29.58 6.87 -4.53
N ASP A 369 28.58 6.81 -5.41
CA ASP A 369 28.71 7.33 -6.78
C ASP A 369 28.97 8.84 -6.83
N GLN A 370 28.37 9.59 -5.90
CA GLN A 370 28.42 11.05 -5.90
C GLN A 370 29.61 11.61 -5.10
N TYR A 371 30.00 10.95 -4.01
CA TYR A 371 31.03 11.42 -3.07
C TYR A 371 32.21 10.44 -2.92
N GLY A 372 32.30 9.42 -3.77
CA GLY A 372 33.31 8.36 -3.70
C GLY A 372 34.75 8.88 -3.67
N ASP A 373 35.09 9.84 -4.51
CA ASP A 373 36.43 10.43 -4.58
C ASP A 373 36.85 11.09 -3.26
N GLU A 374 35.91 11.74 -2.57
CA GLU A 374 36.15 12.36 -1.27
C GLU A 374 36.19 11.31 -0.16
N LEU A 375 35.29 10.31 -0.21
CA LEU A 375 35.31 9.16 0.70
C LEU A 375 36.64 8.40 0.64
N LEU A 376 37.26 8.27 -0.54
CA LEU A 376 38.57 7.63 -0.70
C LEU A 376 39.71 8.47 -0.13
N ARG A 377 39.61 9.80 -0.16
CA ARG A 377 40.58 10.69 0.51
C ARG A 377 40.49 10.53 2.01
N ASP A 378 39.28 10.58 2.56
CA ASP A 378 39.05 10.36 3.99
C ASP A 378 39.51 8.95 4.42
N LEU A 379 39.25 7.93 3.61
CA LEU A 379 39.71 6.56 3.85
C LEU A 379 41.25 6.44 3.88
N ALA A 380 41.96 7.25 3.10
CA ALA A 380 43.42 7.28 3.11
C ALA A 380 43.99 8.05 4.32
N GLU A 381 43.21 8.96 4.91
CA GLU A 381 43.66 9.90 5.93
C GLU A 381 43.34 9.45 7.37
N PHE A 382 42.14 8.90 7.62
CA PHE A 382 41.65 8.59 8.97
C PHE A 382 41.83 7.12 9.36
N SER A 383 41.85 6.77 10.66
CA SER A 383 41.90 5.37 11.11
C SER A 383 40.54 4.66 10.96
N ALA A 384 40.54 3.32 10.90
CA ALA A 384 39.29 2.57 10.76
C ALA A 384 38.36 2.77 11.96
N THR A 385 38.94 2.89 13.15
CA THR A 385 38.22 3.19 14.39
C THR A 385 37.58 4.57 14.35
N ASP A 386 38.28 5.60 13.86
CA ASP A 386 37.75 6.98 13.78
C ASP A 386 36.56 7.04 12.82
N MET A 387 36.68 6.38 11.66
CA MET A 387 35.60 6.30 10.68
C MET A 387 34.37 5.59 11.25
N CYS A 388 34.57 4.44 11.90
CA CYS A 388 33.49 3.66 12.51
C CYS A 388 32.86 4.35 13.73
N THR A 389 33.61 5.20 14.43
CA THR A 389 33.09 6.03 15.53
C THR A 389 32.24 7.18 14.99
N SER A 390 32.65 7.83 13.89
CA SER A 390 31.90 8.93 13.26
C SER A 390 30.50 8.53 12.78
N VAL A 391 30.37 7.30 12.24
CA VAL A 391 29.07 6.73 11.81
C VAL A 391 28.26 6.13 12.97
N GLY A 392 28.79 6.16 14.20
CA GLY A 392 28.11 5.66 15.41
C GLY A 392 28.09 4.14 15.55
N LEU A 393 28.94 3.42 14.81
CA LEU A 393 29.06 1.95 14.89
C LEU A 393 30.07 1.50 15.96
N CYS A 394 30.99 2.38 16.37
CA CYS A 394 31.86 2.20 17.53
C CYS A 394 31.50 3.21 18.61
N GLY A 395 31.32 2.75 19.85
CA GLY A 395 31.15 3.62 21.01
C GLY A 395 32.48 4.15 21.53
N PRO A 396 32.48 5.22 22.35
CA PRO A 396 33.68 5.62 23.08
C PRO A 396 34.16 4.42 23.90
N SER A 397 35.41 4.02 23.70
CA SER A 397 36.03 2.95 24.48
C SER A 397 35.80 3.22 25.96
N LEU A 398 35.13 2.29 26.66
CA LEU A 398 34.99 2.34 28.12
C LEU A 398 36.39 2.26 28.73
N GLU A 399 36.99 3.42 28.97
CA GLU A 399 38.07 3.54 29.94
C GLU A 399 37.47 3.15 31.29
N THR A 400 37.97 2.04 31.83
CA THR A 400 37.70 1.63 33.20
C THR A 400 38.07 2.79 34.14
N GLU A 401 37.07 3.41 34.76
CA GLU A 401 37.28 4.32 35.89
C GLU A 401 38.05 3.58 37.00
N GLU A 402 39.31 3.93 37.18
CA GLU A 402 40.01 3.74 38.45
C GLU A 402 39.26 4.55 39.51
N LYS A 403 38.41 3.88 40.29
CA LYS A 403 37.95 4.39 41.57
C LYS A 403 39.16 4.58 42.49
N THR A 404 39.67 5.81 42.50
CA THR A 404 40.50 6.34 43.57
C THR A 404 39.65 6.49 44.83
N THR A 405 39.57 5.43 45.64
CA THR A 405 39.07 5.54 47.01
C THR A 405 40.16 6.12 47.90
N ASN A 406 39.87 7.26 48.52
CA ASN A 406 40.69 7.92 49.52
C ASN A 406 41.14 6.96 50.62
N GLN A 407 42.45 6.89 50.82
CA GLN A 407 43.08 6.25 51.96
C GLN A 407 43.22 7.28 53.09
N GLU A 408 42.33 7.19 54.08
CA GLU A 408 42.67 7.64 55.44
C GLU A 408 43.40 6.51 56.16
N ASP A 409 44.40 6.95 56.94
CA ASP A 409 45.44 6.20 57.61
C ASP A 409 44.89 5.21 58.66
N GLY A 410 45.48 4.01 58.76
CA GLY A 410 44.95 2.95 59.62
C GLY A 410 45.65 1.59 59.55
N SER A 411 46.97 1.58 59.72
CA SER A 411 47.78 0.56 60.43
C SER A 411 47.39 -0.95 60.47
N VAL A 412 48.40 -1.77 60.12
CA VAL A 412 48.75 -3.14 60.62
C VAL A 412 48.08 -4.38 59.99
N GLY A 413 48.89 -5.09 59.19
CA GLY A 413 49.31 -6.47 59.49
C GLY A 413 48.68 -7.62 58.72
N GLY A 414 49.52 -8.43 58.03
CA GLY A 414 49.26 -9.86 57.84
C GLY A 414 49.41 -10.40 56.42
N SER A 415 50.58 -10.95 56.13
CA SER A 415 50.96 -11.65 54.90
C SER A 415 50.36 -13.07 54.76
N ARG A 416 50.08 -13.52 53.52
CA ARG A 416 50.40 -14.83 52.88
C ARG A 416 49.48 -15.06 51.67
N ALA A 417 49.94 -15.08 50.41
CA ALA A 417 50.85 -15.99 49.68
C ALA A 417 50.18 -17.26 49.13
N SER A 418 50.05 -17.33 47.79
CA SER A 418 50.42 -18.44 46.86
C SER A 418 49.70 -18.20 45.51
N GLU A 419 50.38 -17.87 44.41
CA GLU A 419 50.94 -18.79 43.39
C GLU A 419 49.88 -19.79 42.85
N THR A 420 49.66 -19.99 41.54
CA THR A 420 50.67 -20.34 40.52
C THR A 420 50.15 -20.17 39.07
N ARG A 421 51.12 -20.03 38.16
CA ARG A 421 51.10 -19.94 36.68
C ARG A 421 50.31 -21.02 35.91
N LEU A 422 49.85 -20.68 34.71
CA LEU A 422 49.82 -21.61 33.56
C LEU A 422 50.21 -20.91 32.24
N GLY A 423 51.03 -21.60 31.45
CA GLY A 423 51.63 -21.15 30.19
C GLY A 423 50.90 -21.63 28.93
N ALA A 424 51.46 -21.19 27.80
CA ALA A 424 50.95 -21.24 26.44
C ALA A 424 50.77 -22.64 25.81
N GLY A 425 49.90 -22.72 24.79
CA GLY A 425 49.84 -23.83 23.83
C GLY A 425 48.73 -23.70 22.77
N TRP A 426 49.12 -23.52 21.51
CA TRP A 426 48.27 -23.36 20.32
C TRP A 426 48.00 -24.72 19.65
N ARG A 427 46.74 -25.07 19.30
CA ARG A 427 46.41 -26.11 18.28
C ARG A 427 45.08 -25.84 17.56
N ARG A 428 45.09 -26.08 16.25
CA ARG A 428 43.97 -26.13 15.28
C ARG A 428 43.18 -27.44 15.41
N GLY A 429 41.87 -27.40 15.17
CA GLY A 429 41.03 -28.58 14.89
C GLY A 429 39.53 -28.28 14.81
N ARG A 430 38.94 -28.56 13.64
CA ARG A 430 37.51 -28.62 13.33
C ARG A 430 36.85 -29.71 14.20
N ASP A 431 35.68 -29.47 14.78
CA ASP A 431 34.54 -30.41 14.75
C ASP A 431 33.25 -29.84 15.38
N VAL A 432 32.15 -30.28 14.77
CA VAL A 432 30.74 -30.01 15.01
C VAL A 432 30.28 -30.67 16.32
N ILE A 433 29.52 -29.96 17.18
CA ILE A 433 28.71 -30.61 18.23
C ILE A 433 27.30 -30.02 18.31
N ALA A 434 26.37 -30.97 18.33
CA ALA A 434 24.93 -30.91 18.45
C ALA A 434 24.37 -30.00 19.56
N VAL A 435 23.23 -29.39 19.24
CA VAL A 435 22.34 -28.71 20.20
C VAL A 435 21.54 -29.78 20.96
N GLY A 436 21.90 -29.99 22.23
CA GLY A 436 21.11 -30.74 23.20
C GLY A 436 20.35 -29.79 24.12
N SER A 437 19.03 -29.98 24.20
CA SER A 437 18.11 -29.21 25.03
C SER A 437 18.34 -29.46 26.52
N ALA A 438 18.51 -28.39 27.30
CA ALA A 438 18.29 -28.38 28.75
C ALA A 438 17.64 -27.05 29.15
N LYS A 439 16.40 -27.14 29.65
CA LYS A 439 15.64 -26.05 30.27
C LYS A 439 16.17 -25.80 31.68
N SER A 440 16.59 -24.58 31.98
CA SER A 440 16.46 -24.01 33.33
C SER A 440 16.37 -22.48 33.25
N SER A 441 15.28 -21.96 33.77
CA SER A 441 14.92 -20.55 33.92
C SER A 441 15.88 -19.80 34.85
N ILE A 442 16.62 -18.84 34.29
CA ILE A 442 17.32 -17.75 35.00
C ILE A 442 17.20 -16.52 34.10
N ASP A 443 16.92 -15.36 34.70
CA ASP A 443 16.57 -14.08 34.09
C ASP A 443 17.48 -13.65 32.92
N ALA A 444 16.90 -13.45 31.73
CA ALA A 444 17.60 -13.31 30.45
C ALA A 444 17.75 -11.86 29.93
N ASP A 445 17.53 -10.84 30.77
CA ASP A 445 17.53 -9.43 30.32
C ASP A 445 18.82 -8.64 30.65
N ALA A 446 19.77 -9.24 31.39
CA ALA A 446 20.98 -8.54 31.83
C ALA A 446 22.27 -8.91 31.07
N GLU A 447 22.29 -10.02 30.31
CA GLU A 447 23.53 -10.51 29.65
C GLU A 447 23.57 -10.31 28.13
N LEU A 448 22.50 -9.81 27.48
CA LEU A 448 22.46 -9.62 26.02
C LEU A 448 22.91 -8.24 25.51
N LYS A 449 23.08 -7.22 26.36
CA LYS A 449 23.43 -5.85 25.92
C LYS A 449 24.94 -5.58 25.73
N GLY A 450 25.80 -6.50 26.16
CA GLY A 450 27.26 -6.32 26.11
C GLY A 450 27.96 -6.89 24.86
N LEU A 451 27.26 -7.72 24.07
CA LEU A 451 27.87 -8.50 22.98
C LEU A 451 27.54 -7.98 21.56
N GLU A 452 26.47 -7.19 21.39
CA GLU A 452 26.07 -6.70 20.06
C GLU A 452 26.89 -5.48 19.58
N GLY A 453 27.19 -4.51 20.45
CA GLY A 453 27.94 -3.31 20.07
C GLY A 453 29.40 -3.58 19.69
N GLY A 454 30.05 -4.55 20.35
CA GLY A 454 31.45 -4.92 20.06
C GLY A 454 31.61 -5.64 18.72
N ALA A 455 30.67 -6.53 18.38
CA ALA A 455 30.69 -7.27 17.12
C ALA A 455 30.42 -6.37 15.91
N VAL A 456 29.48 -5.42 16.03
CA VAL A 456 29.16 -4.44 14.98
C VAL A 456 30.33 -3.47 14.75
N CYS A 457 30.95 -2.97 15.82
CA CYS A 457 32.16 -2.13 15.71
C CYS A 457 33.32 -2.89 15.05
N GLN A 458 33.57 -4.15 15.45
CA GLN A 458 34.62 -4.97 14.83
C GLN A 458 34.36 -5.26 13.35
N ALA A 459 33.10 -5.52 12.97
CA ALA A 459 32.73 -5.73 11.58
C ALA A 459 32.98 -4.46 10.74
N CYS A 460 32.66 -3.29 11.28
CA CYS A 460 32.95 -2.01 10.63
C CYS A 460 34.46 -1.79 10.47
N VAL A 461 35.24 -1.93 11.55
CA VAL A 461 36.69 -1.72 11.53
C VAL A 461 37.36 -2.65 10.52
N TYR A 462 36.96 -3.92 10.50
CA TYR A 462 37.45 -4.89 9.53
C TYR A 462 37.12 -4.49 8.08
N ALA A 463 35.89 -4.04 7.80
CA ALA A 463 35.49 -3.60 6.46
C ALA A 463 36.29 -2.36 6.00
N VAL A 464 36.52 -1.40 6.89
CA VAL A 464 37.30 -0.19 6.59
C VAL A 464 38.79 -0.51 6.39
N ASP A 465 39.38 -1.38 7.21
CA ASP A 465 40.78 -1.83 7.04
C ASP A 465 40.95 -2.66 5.77
N TYR A 466 39.98 -3.50 5.43
CA TYR A 466 39.98 -4.23 4.16
C TYR A 466 39.95 -3.26 2.97
N ALA A 467 39.09 -2.24 3.00
CA ALA A 467 39.05 -1.22 1.94
C ALA A 467 40.36 -0.42 1.82
N LYS A 468 41.00 -0.07 2.94
CA LYS A 468 42.35 0.53 2.95
C LYS A 468 43.41 -0.39 2.38
N SER A 469 43.29 -1.69 2.60
CA SER A 469 44.21 -2.68 2.02
C SER A 469 44.13 -2.69 0.49
N LEU A 470 42.99 -2.32 -0.10
CA LEU A 470 42.83 -2.20 -1.56
C LEU A 470 43.51 -0.92 -2.11
N LEU A 471 43.42 0.20 -1.37
CA LEU A 471 44.16 1.44 -1.69
C LEU A 471 45.67 1.19 -1.75
N THR A 472 46.20 0.49 -0.76
CA THR A 472 47.64 0.17 -0.67
C THR A 472 48.13 -0.84 -1.71
N GLN A 473 47.22 -1.61 -2.31
CA GLN A 473 47.53 -2.53 -3.41
C GLN A 473 47.53 -1.85 -4.79
N ASN A 474 47.40 -0.52 -4.84
CA ASN A 474 47.37 0.25 -6.08
C ASN A 474 46.22 -0.19 -7.02
N ALA A 475 45.11 -0.68 -6.43
CA ALA A 475 43.87 -0.93 -7.16
C ALA A 475 43.31 0.38 -7.72
N THR A 476 42.61 0.33 -8.85
CA THR A 476 41.98 1.54 -9.39
C THR A 476 40.86 2.00 -8.46
N GLU A 477 40.69 3.31 -8.36
CA GLU A 477 39.61 3.97 -7.62
C GLU A 477 38.24 3.33 -7.89
N SER A 478 37.95 3.00 -9.16
CA SER A 478 36.74 2.29 -9.56
C SER A 478 36.54 0.93 -8.86
N ILE A 479 37.60 0.13 -8.70
CA ILE A 479 37.53 -1.19 -8.05
C ILE A 479 37.20 -1.04 -6.56
N ILE A 480 37.77 -0.02 -5.91
CA ILE A 480 37.58 0.22 -4.48
C ILE A 480 36.15 0.72 -4.23
N LEU A 481 35.67 1.65 -5.05
CA LEU A 481 34.29 2.15 -4.96
C LEU A 481 33.26 1.05 -5.26
N ASP A 482 33.53 0.15 -6.21
CA ASP A 482 32.65 -0.99 -6.48
C ASP A 482 32.60 -1.97 -5.30
N GLU A 483 33.70 -2.19 -4.60
CA GLU A 483 33.72 -3.00 -3.38
C GLU A 483 32.96 -2.32 -2.24
N PHE A 484 33.08 -0.99 -2.07
CA PHE A 484 32.25 -0.25 -1.10
C PHE A 484 30.76 -0.35 -1.42
N LYS A 485 30.39 -0.28 -2.70
CA LYS A 485 29.01 -0.48 -3.13
C LYS A 485 28.50 -1.88 -2.82
N SER A 486 29.36 -2.89 -2.80
CA SER A 486 28.97 -4.25 -2.38
C SER A 486 28.53 -4.31 -0.92
N VAL A 487 29.09 -3.45 -0.05
CA VAL A 487 28.67 -3.33 1.36
C VAL A 487 27.25 -2.78 1.46
N CYS A 488 26.84 -1.89 0.55
CA CYS A 488 25.46 -1.38 0.52
C CYS A 488 24.42 -2.48 0.25
N ASP A 489 24.80 -3.59 -0.41
CA ASP A 489 23.89 -4.74 -0.62
C ASP A 489 23.68 -5.56 0.66
N LEU A 490 24.52 -5.37 1.68
CA LEU A 490 24.39 -6.01 2.99
C LEU A 490 23.44 -5.23 3.91
N ILE A 491 23.04 -4.01 3.54
CA ILE A 491 22.08 -3.22 4.31
C ILE A 491 20.71 -3.91 4.16
N PRO A 492 20.18 -4.52 5.24
CA PRO A 492 18.94 -5.25 5.15
C PRO A 492 17.80 -4.29 4.77
N SER A 493 16.94 -4.74 3.87
CA SER A 493 15.60 -4.18 3.72
C SER A 493 14.77 -4.87 4.80
N SER A 494 14.69 -4.30 5.99
CA SER A 494 13.95 -4.88 7.13
C SER A 494 12.44 -4.78 6.88
N GLY A 495 11.93 -5.52 5.91
CA GLY A 495 10.55 -5.41 5.40
C GLY A 495 10.20 -4.05 4.80
N GLY A 496 11.18 -3.17 4.62
CA GLY A 496 10.95 -1.83 4.10
C GLY A 496 10.85 -1.79 2.59
N GLU A 497 10.75 -0.57 2.08
CA GLU A 497 10.79 -0.28 0.66
C GLU A 497 12.05 -0.84 -0.02
N ALA A 498 11.89 -1.30 -1.25
CA ALA A 498 13.00 -1.79 -2.06
C ALA A 498 12.97 -1.16 -3.45
N ALA A 499 14.12 -0.74 -3.94
CA ALA A 499 14.31 -0.22 -5.29
C ALA A 499 14.78 -1.33 -6.22
N VAL A 500 14.36 -1.29 -7.48
CA VAL A 500 14.77 -2.22 -8.54
C VAL A 500 15.39 -1.47 -9.70
N ASP A 501 16.25 -2.14 -10.45
CA ASP A 501 16.76 -1.62 -11.72
C ASP A 501 15.62 -1.56 -12.76
N CYS A 502 15.32 -0.35 -13.24
CA CYS A 502 14.29 -0.12 -14.25
C CYS A 502 14.54 -0.87 -15.56
N ASP A 503 15.80 -1.07 -15.94
CA ASP A 503 16.17 -1.77 -17.18
C ASP A 503 16.00 -3.29 -17.04
N ALA A 504 15.94 -3.79 -15.81
CA ALA A 504 15.76 -5.21 -15.49
C ALA A 504 14.27 -5.63 -15.42
N VAL A 505 13.33 -4.68 -15.33
CA VAL A 505 11.88 -4.96 -15.10
C VAL A 505 11.33 -5.97 -16.10
N SER A 506 11.59 -5.78 -17.39
CA SER A 506 11.12 -6.67 -18.46
C SER A 506 11.61 -8.12 -18.36
N LYS A 507 12.64 -8.39 -17.54
CA LYS A 507 13.25 -9.71 -17.35
C LYS A 507 12.84 -10.37 -16.03
N MET A 508 12.13 -9.65 -15.15
CA MET A 508 11.72 -10.19 -13.87
C MET A 508 10.60 -11.24 -14.06
N PRO A 509 10.49 -12.22 -13.16
CA PRO A 509 9.44 -13.24 -13.23
C PRO A 509 8.07 -12.65 -12.86
N ASP A 510 7.01 -13.24 -13.40
CA ASP A 510 5.65 -12.93 -12.95
C ASP A 510 5.40 -13.43 -11.53
N VAL A 511 4.54 -12.73 -10.79
CA VAL A 511 4.05 -13.14 -9.47
C VAL A 511 2.60 -13.57 -9.60
N GLU A 512 2.20 -14.65 -8.93
CA GLU A 512 0.82 -15.13 -8.96
C GLU A 512 0.29 -15.30 -7.54
N PHE A 513 -0.86 -14.69 -7.26
CA PHE A 513 -1.64 -14.97 -6.05
C PHE A 513 -2.72 -15.99 -6.40
N VAL A 514 -2.72 -17.16 -5.75
CA VAL A 514 -3.72 -18.20 -6.01
C VAL A 514 -4.87 -18.02 -5.02
N LEU A 515 -6.04 -17.66 -5.54
CA LEU A 515 -7.23 -17.36 -4.76
C LEU A 515 -8.41 -18.21 -5.29
N GLY A 516 -8.98 -19.05 -4.43
CA GLY A 516 -10.08 -19.94 -4.81
C GLY A 516 -9.69 -20.92 -5.93
N GLY A 517 -8.42 -21.33 -5.98
CA GLY A 517 -7.86 -22.18 -7.03
C GLY A 517 -7.55 -21.48 -8.35
N ARG A 518 -7.91 -20.20 -8.53
CA ARG A 518 -7.56 -19.39 -9.72
C ARG A 518 -6.25 -18.63 -9.48
N PRO A 519 -5.26 -18.70 -10.38
CA PRO A 519 -4.07 -17.85 -10.31
C PRO A 519 -4.38 -16.44 -10.83
N PHE A 520 -4.11 -15.43 -10.01
CA PHE A 520 -4.15 -14.00 -10.33
C PHE A 520 -2.71 -13.52 -10.54
N LYS A 521 -2.33 -13.39 -11.81
CA LYS A 521 -0.98 -13.08 -12.26
C LYS A 521 -0.72 -11.56 -12.31
N LEU A 522 0.42 -11.12 -11.79
CA LEU A 522 0.95 -9.79 -11.94
C LEU A 522 2.25 -9.84 -12.73
N THR A 523 2.32 -9.07 -13.81
CA THR A 523 3.54 -8.90 -14.59
C THR A 523 4.51 -7.94 -13.89
N PRO A 524 5.80 -7.94 -14.24
CA PRO A 524 6.76 -6.97 -13.70
C PRO A 524 6.34 -5.51 -13.84
N ASP A 525 5.77 -5.12 -14.98
CA ASP A 525 5.26 -3.75 -15.16
C ASP A 525 4.05 -3.41 -14.28
N GLN A 526 3.36 -4.42 -13.74
CA GLN A 526 2.24 -4.24 -12.81
C GLN A 526 2.69 -4.19 -11.35
N TYR A 527 3.66 -5.02 -10.93
CA TYR A 527 4.14 -5.01 -9.54
C TYR A 527 5.33 -4.09 -9.31
N VAL A 528 5.92 -3.46 -10.32
CA VAL A 528 6.97 -2.44 -10.16
C VAL A 528 6.38 -1.04 -10.39
N LEU A 529 6.56 -0.16 -9.41
CA LEU A 529 6.14 1.23 -9.47
C LEU A 529 7.25 2.08 -10.10
N LYS A 530 6.95 2.75 -11.22
CA LYS A 530 7.88 3.66 -11.90
C LYS A 530 7.62 5.09 -11.44
N VAL A 531 8.63 5.69 -10.83
CA VAL A 531 8.63 7.08 -10.35
C VAL A 531 9.48 7.88 -11.32
N ASP A 532 8.84 8.73 -12.13
CA ASP A 532 9.56 9.60 -13.05
C ASP A 532 10.36 10.65 -12.26
N ALA A 533 11.69 10.60 -12.36
CA ALA A 533 12.57 11.64 -11.81
C ALA A 533 12.49 12.96 -12.59
N GLY A 534 11.84 12.93 -13.76
CA GLY A 534 11.63 14.00 -14.72
C GLY A 534 12.89 14.67 -15.30
N GLN A 535 12.65 15.56 -16.28
CA GLN A 535 13.65 16.21 -17.16
C GLN A 535 14.92 15.37 -17.45
N GLY A 536 14.73 14.22 -18.10
CA GLY A 536 15.84 13.41 -18.61
C GLY A 536 16.70 12.71 -17.54
N GLY A 537 16.30 12.76 -16.26
CA GLY A 537 16.85 11.88 -15.23
C GLY A 537 16.33 10.44 -15.40
N PRO A 538 17.10 9.42 -14.95
CA PRO A 538 16.64 8.04 -14.97
C PRO A 538 15.40 7.89 -14.08
N ALA A 539 14.39 7.15 -14.54
CA ALA A 539 13.25 6.78 -13.70
C ALA A 539 13.74 5.97 -12.49
N GLN A 540 13.08 6.15 -11.34
CA GLN A 540 13.30 5.30 -10.17
C GLN A 540 12.24 4.22 -10.15
N CYS A 541 12.63 2.96 -10.09
CA CYS A 541 11.70 1.85 -10.01
C CYS A 541 11.70 1.27 -8.59
N ILE A 542 10.51 1.12 -8.03
CA ILE A 542 10.28 0.65 -6.66
C ILE A 542 9.50 -0.65 -6.73
N SER A 543 9.93 -1.64 -5.95
CA SER A 543 9.21 -2.89 -5.75
C SER A 543 7.83 -2.59 -5.15
N GLY A 544 6.79 -3.18 -5.73
CA GLY A 544 5.43 -3.10 -5.21
C GLY A 544 5.22 -3.92 -3.93
N PHE A 545 6.26 -4.55 -3.38
CA PHE A 545 6.19 -5.43 -2.21
C PHE A 545 6.80 -4.77 -0.97
N MET A 546 6.11 -4.87 0.16
CA MET A 546 6.62 -4.46 1.47
C MET A 546 6.42 -5.56 2.51
N GLY A 547 7.39 -5.69 3.42
CA GLY A 547 7.30 -6.59 4.55
C GLY A 547 6.40 -6.02 5.64
N LEU A 548 5.47 -6.84 6.12
CA LEU A 548 4.58 -6.54 7.23
C LEU A 548 4.28 -7.83 7.99
N ASP A 549 4.80 -7.94 9.20
CA ASP A 549 4.57 -9.10 10.06
C ASP A 549 3.38 -8.85 11.00
N VAL A 550 2.23 -9.40 10.63
CA VAL A 550 1.04 -9.39 11.48
C VAL A 550 1.07 -10.60 12.43
N PRO A 551 1.09 -10.41 13.76
CA PRO A 551 1.20 -11.52 14.70
C PRO A 551 -0.09 -12.36 14.76
N PRO A 552 -0.01 -13.65 15.17
CA PRO A 552 -1.18 -14.46 15.48
C PRO A 552 -2.04 -13.81 16.58
N PRO A 553 -3.38 -13.98 16.55
CA PRO A 553 -4.15 -14.85 15.66
C PRO A 553 -4.56 -14.21 14.33
N ALA A 554 -4.19 -12.94 14.07
CA ALA A 554 -4.63 -12.22 12.88
C ALA A 554 -3.82 -12.58 11.63
N GLY A 555 -2.52 -12.86 11.78
CA GLY A 555 -1.63 -13.27 10.69
C GLY A 555 -1.07 -14.69 10.84
N PRO A 556 -0.20 -15.13 9.90
CA PRO A 556 0.33 -14.34 8.78
C PRO A 556 -0.74 -14.03 7.73
N LEU A 557 -0.72 -12.80 7.20
CA LEU A 557 -1.65 -12.34 6.18
C LEU A 557 -0.93 -11.54 5.10
N TRP A 558 -1.58 -11.41 3.96
CA TRP A 558 -1.23 -10.46 2.90
C TRP A 558 -2.21 -9.30 2.86
N ILE A 559 -1.75 -8.14 2.42
CA ILE A 559 -2.59 -7.01 2.04
C ILE A 559 -2.40 -6.80 0.54
N LEU A 560 -3.50 -6.90 -0.21
CA LEU A 560 -3.54 -6.75 -1.65
C LEU A 560 -4.04 -5.35 -1.97
N GLY A 561 -3.08 -4.43 -2.14
CA GLY A 561 -3.34 -3.02 -2.44
C GLY A 561 -3.64 -2.70 -3.90
N ASP A 562 -3.54 -1.42 -4.24
CA ASP A 562 -3.75 -0.88 -5.60
C ASP A 562 -2.92 -1.60 -6.68
N VAL A 563 -1.73 -2.08 -6.33
CA VAL A 563 -0.88 -2.89 -7.24
C VAL A 563 -1.64 -4.12 -7.75
N PHE A 564 -2.47 -4.74 -6.90
CA PHE A 564 -3.33 -5.87 -7.24
C PHE A 564 -4.71 -5.43 -7.75
N ILE A 565 -5.34 -4.43 -7.13
CA ILE A 565 -6.70 -3.99 -7.49
C ILE A 565 -6.73 -3.28 -8.86
N GLY A 566 -5.62 -2.69 -9.31
CA GLY A 566 -5.54 -2.07 -10.64
C GLY A 566 -5.77 -3.07 -11.78
N PRO A 567 -5.02 -4.18 -11.86
CA PRO A 567 -5.26 -5.21 -12.87
C PRO A 567 -6.53 -6.04 -12.65
N TYR A 568 -7.11 -6.00 -11.44
CA TYR A 568 -8.24 -6.84 -11.07
C TYR A 568 -9.41 -6.04 -10.51
N HIS A 569 -10.44 -5.84 -11.34
CA HIS A 569 -11.69 -5.24 -10.91
C HIS A 569 -12.25 -5.98 -9.69
N SER A 570 -12.52 -5.23 -8.63
CA SER A 570 -12.85 -5.77 -7.32
C SER A 570 -14.26 -5.36 -6.91
N VAL A 571 -15.08 -6.33 -6.52
CA VAL A 571 -16.46 -6.14 -6.03
C VAL A 571 -16.52 -6.59 -4.59
N PHE A 572 -17.12 -5.76 -3.75
CA PHE A 572 -17.30 -6.02 -2.33
C PHE A 572 -18.80 -6.19 -2.08
N ASP A 573 -19.21 -7.42 -1.81
CA ASP A 573 -20.61 -7.81 -1.63
C ASP A 573 -20.88 -8.00 -0.14
N TYR A 574 -21.55 -7.01 0.43
CA TYR A 574 -21.83 -6.94 1.86
C TYR A 574 -22.85 -7.99 2.28
N ASP A 575 -23.96 -8.13 1.55
CA ASP A 575 -25.05 -9.06 1.88
C ASP A 575 -24.57 -10.51 1.96
N ASN A 576 -23.67 -10.90 1.05
CA ASN A 576 -23.18 -12.26 0.96
C ASN A 576 -21.80 -12.45 1.62
N ALA A 577 -21.27 -11.41 2.27
CA ALA A 577 -19.95 -11.39 2.91
C ALA A 577 -18.88 -12.02 2.01
N ARG A 578 -18.66 -11.46 0.82
CA ARG A 578 -17.72 -12.00 -0.18
C ARG A 578 -17.09 -10.90 -1.04
N VAL A 579 -15.94 -11.22 -1.64
CA VAL A 579 -15.23 -10.38 -2.60
C VAL A 579 -15.21 -11.06 -3.96
N GLY A 580 -15.52 -10.32 -5.02
CA GLY A 580 -15.48 -10.77 -6.41
C GLY A 580 -14.31 -10.15 -7.16
N LEU A 581 -13.48 -10.98 -7.80
CA LEU A 581 -12.30 -10.53 -8.56
C LEU A 581 -12.38 -10.94 -10.03
N ALA A 582 -12.27 -9.99 -10.96
CA ALA A 582 -12.22 -10.21 -12.40
C ALA A 582 -11.05 -9.45 -13.02
N ASP A 583 -10.63 -9.82 -14.23
CA ASP A 583 -9.63 -9.04 -14.98
C ASP A 583 -10.23 -7.64 -15.27
N ALA A 584 -9.51 -6.57 -14.96
CA ALA A 584 -9.93 -5.21 -15.30
C ALA A 584 -9.85 -5.01 -16.84
N ALA A 585 -10.77 -4.19 -17.38
CA ALA A 585 -10.86 -3.91 -18.81
C ALA A 585 -9.75 -3.01 -19.35
#